data_AF-A0A0F9PCB8-F1
#
_entry.id   AF-A0A0F9PCB8-F1
#
_cell.length_a   1.000
_cell.length_b   1.000
_cell.length_c   1.000
_cell.angle_alpha   90.00
_cell.angle_beta   90.00
_cell.angle_gamma   90.00
#
_symmetry.space_group_name_H-M   'P 1'
#
loop_
_entity.id
_entity.type
_entity.pdbx_description
1 polymer ?
#
loop_
_entity_poly.entity_id
_entity_poly.type
_entity_poly.pdbx_seq_one_letter_code
_entity_poly.pdbx_strand_id
1 'polypeptide(L)'
;TDKVDIPDTPGLDFEVEKLYEEEGSSPKNNDSKLITVKGIGKGTVEGLGALGILSVNDLVKADPDDLSSKLSGASTKTVLEWQKNAKTLIEA
;
A
#
# COMPACT_ATOMS: atom_id res chain seq x y z
N THR A 1 54.81 1.88 26.08
CA THR A 1 54.34 2.42 24.79
C THR A 1 54.35 1.25 23.86
N ASP A 2 53.20 0.83 23.35
CA ASP A 2 53.15 -0.06 22.20
C ASP A 2 51.85 0.28 21.48
N LYS A 3 51.99 1.05 20.40
CA LYS A 3 50.88 1.48 19.57
C LYS A 3 50.68 0.35 18.58
N VAL A 4 49.54 -0.33 18.67
CA VAL A 4 49.13 -1.28 17.64
C VAL A 4 48.82 -0.47 16.40
N ASP A 5 49.76 -0.51 15.45
CA ASP A 5 49.63 0.05 14.11
C ASP A 5 48.74 -0.91 13.30
N ILE A 6 47.51 -0.48 13.03
CA ILE A 6 46.60 -1.21 12.15
C ILE A 6 46.87 -0.66 10.75
N PRO A 7 47.43 -1.44 9.82
CA PRO A 7 47.63 -0.96 8.46
C PRO A 7 46.27 -0.74 7.79
N ASP A 8 46.08 0.48 7.28
CA ASP A 8 44.96 0.90 6.44
C ASP A 8 44.97 0.04 5.16
N THR A 9 44.15 -1.00 5.13
CA THR A 9 43.91 -1.79 3.91
C THR A 9 42.79 -1.10 3.10
N PRO A 10 43.08 -0.46 1.96
CA PRO A 10 42.06 0.07 1.08
C PRO A 10 41.54 -1.09 0.26
N GLY A 11 40.43 -1.67 0.66
CA GLY A 11 39.87 -2.78 -0.08
C GLY A 11 38.71 -3.38 0.66
N LEU A 12 37.56 -2.71 0.58
CA LEU A 12 36.22 -3.29 0.57
C LEU A 12 35.23 -2.15 0.35
N ASP A 13 35.17 -1.67 -0.90
CA ASP A 13 33.98 -1.01 -1.42
C ASP A 13 32.85 -2.04 -1.47
N PHE A 14 32.23 -2.28 -0.31
CA PHE A 14 30.93 -2.93 -0.30
C PHE A 14 29.93 -1.93 -0.89
N GLU A 15 29.80 -1.93 -2.23
CA GLU A 15 28.55 -1.57 -2.85
C GLU A 15 27.51 -2.58 -2.33
N VAL A 16 26.85 -2.20 -1.23
CA VAL A 16 25.62 -2.84 -0.81
C VAL A 16 24.60 -2.47 -1.87
N GLU A 17 24.58 -3.27 -2.93
CA GLU A 17 23.48 -3.37 -3.87
C GLU A 17 22.25 -3.71 -3.02
N LYS A 18 21.45 -2.69 -2.69
CA LYS A 18 20.17 -2.83 -2.00
C LYS A 18 19.18 -3.45 -2.98
N LEU A 19 19.40 -4.73 -3.23
CA LEU A 19 18.51 -5.68 -3.86
C LEU A 19 17.44 -6.06 -2.83
N TYR A 20 16.62 -5.07 -2.48
CA TYR A 20 15.31 -5.24 -1.86
C TYR A 20 14.38 -4.23 -2.53
N GLU A 21 13.95 -4.58 -3.74
CA GLU A 21 12.60 -4.23 -4.17
C GLU A 21 11.64 -5.09 -3.35
N GLU A 22 11.07 -4.54 -2.29
CA GLU A 22 9.69 -4.84 -1.93
C GLU A 22 9.07 -3.63 -1.24
N GLU A 23 7.89 -3.29 -1.71
CA GLU A 23 7.06 -2.14 -1.35
C GLU A 23 7.04 -1.78 0.13
N GLY A 24 7.37 -0.51 0.39
CA GLY A 24 7.11 0.12 1.68
C GLY A 24 7.02 1.63 1.53
N SER A 25 6.43 2.09 0.42
CA SER A 25 6.11 3.51 0.24
C SER A 25 5.10 3.89 1.31
N SER A 26 5.59 4.41 2.42
CA SER A 26 4.79 4.96 3.50
C SER A 26 3.79 5.98 2.94
N PRO A 27 2.46 5.79 2.99
CA PRO A 27 1.55 6.86 2.67
C PRO A 27 1.30 7.63 3.96
N LYS A 28 2.21 8.56 4.22
CA LYS A 28 1.98 9.69 5.10
C LYS A 28 0.80 10.48 4.53
N ASN A 29 -0.34 10.46 5.24
CA ASN A 29 -1.52 11.31 5.00
C ASN A 29 -1.97 11.42 3.54
N ASN A 30 -2.60 10.37 3.01
CA ASN A 30 -3.63 10.59 2.00
C ASN A 30 -4.96 10.40 2.73
N ASP A 31 -5.60 11.49 3.13
CA ASP A 31 -7.03 11.55 3.41
C ASP A 31 -7.74 10.86 2.25
N SER A 32 -7.96 9.56 2.42
CA SER A 32 -8.07 8.67 1.27
C SER A 32 -9.41 8.94 0.65
N LYS A 33 -9.44 9.40 -0.59
CA LYS A 33 -10.66 9.63 -1.38
C LYS A 33 -11.60 8.41 -1.38
N LEU A 34 -11.06 7.24 -1.02
CA LEU A 34 -11.76 6.01 -0.67
C LEU A 34 -12.80 6.18 0.46
N ILE A 35 -12.55 6.97 1.50
CA ILE A 35 -13.52 7.24 2.58
C ILE A 35 -14.74 8.02 2.09
N THR A 36 -14.62 8.72 0.96
CA THR A 36 -15.74 9.40 0.30
C THR A 36 -16.70 8.40 -0.36
N VAL A 37 -16.25 7.17 -0.63
CA VAL A 37 -17.09 6.11 -1.17
C VAL A 37 -18.07 5.66 -0.10
N LYS A 38 -19.36 5.77 -0.39
CA LYS A 38 -20.42 5.35 0.54
C LYS A 38 -20.26 3.88 0.91
N GLY A 39 -20.16 3.62 2.22
CA GLY A 39 -19.99 2.29 2.79
C GLY A 39 -18.54 1.90 3.11
N ILE A 40 -17.55 2.71 2.72
CA ILE A 40 -16.15 2.51 3.13
C ILE A 40 -15.90 3.28 4.43
N GLY A 41 -15.54 2.56 5.49
CA GLY A 41 -15.13 3.15 6.76
C GLY A 41 -13.60 3.33 6.86
N LYS A 42 -13.14 3.98 7.93
CA LYS A 42 -11.70 4.19 8.17
C LYS A 42 -10.91 2.87 8.22
N GLY A 43 -11.42 1.85 8.92
CA GLY A 43 -10.78 0.54 8.97
C GLY A 43 -10.76 -0.18 7.61
N THR A 44 -11.78 0.06 6.76
CA THR A 44 -11.81 -0.44 5.39
C THR A 44 -10.74 0.24 4.53
N VAL A 45 -10.58 1.56 4.65
CA VAL A 45 -9.51 2.30 3.96
C VAL A 45 -8.14 1.80 4.37
N GLU A 46 -7.91 1.57 5.67
CA GLU A 46 -6.64 1.04 6.18
C GLU A 46 -6.37 -0.36 5.62
N GLY A 47 -7.38 -1.23 5.59
CA GLY A 47 -7.27 -2.55 4.98
C GLY A 47 -7.02 -2.49 3.47
N LEU A 48 -7.72 -1.61 2.74
CA LEU A 48 -7.50 -1.39 1.31
C LEU A 48 -6.10 -0.87 1.02
N GLY A 49 -5.62 0.09 1.81
CA GLY A 49 -4.26 0.61 1.71
C GLY A 49 -3.20 -0.47 1.94
N ALA A 50 -3.44 -1.40 2.88
CA ALA A 50 -2.58 -2.56 3.09
C ALA A 50 -2.57 -3.55 1.91
N LEU A 51 -3.59 -3.50 1.05
CA LEU A 51 -3.67 -4.27 -0.20
C LEU A 51 -3.13 -3.50 -1.42
N GLY A 52 -2.52 -2.33 -1.20
CA GLY A 52 -2.02 -1.45 -2.27
C GLY A 52 -3.10 -0.54 -2.87
N ILE A 53 -4.35 -0.61 -2.40
CA ILE A 53 -5.44 0.23 -2.89
C ILE A 53 -5.42 1.57 -2.17
N LEU A 54 -4.77 2.53 -2.82
CA LEU A 54 -4.60 3.90 -2.31
C LEU A 54 -5.60 4.90 -2.91
N SER A 55 -6.35 4.50 -3.94
CA SER A 55 -7.20 5.40 -4.73
C SER A 55 -8.49 4.76 -5.21
N VAL A 56 -9.49 5.60 -5.47
CA VAL A 56 -10.82 5.20 -5.99
C VAL A 56 -10.68 4.45 -7.32
N ASN A 57 -9.74 4.86 -8.18
CA ASN A 57 -9.43 4.15 -9.42
C ASN A 57 -8.86 2.76 -9.17
N ASP A 58 -7.98 2.59 -8.19
CA ASP A 58 -7.43 1.28 -7.81
C ASP A 58 -8.54 0.36 -7.33
N LEU A 59 -9.44 0.87 -6.49
CA LEU A 59 -10.60 0.12 -6.02
C LEU A 59 -11.49 -0.37 -7.17
N VAL A 60 -11.73 0.46 -8.18
CA VAL A 60 -12.55 0.11 -9.35
C VAL A 60 -11.88 -0.92 -10.26
N LYS A 61 -10.54 -0.92 -10.31
CA LYS A 61 -9.76 -1.88 -11.11
C LYS A 61 -9.51 -3.20 -10.38
N ALA A 62 -9.56 -3.19 -9.05
CA ALA A 62 -9.33 -4.35 -8.23
C ALA A 62 -10.43 -5.41 -8.39
N ASP A 63 -10.07 -6.65 -8.12
CA ASP A 63 -11.01 -7.76 -8.19
C ASP A 63 -11.87 -7.82 -6.90
N PRO A 64 -13.20 -7.84 -7.01
CA PRO A 64 -14.08 -7.82 -5.84
C PRO A 64 -14.03 -9.12 -5.03
N ASP A 65 -13.75 -10.26 -5.65
CA ASP A 65 -13.61 -11.55 -4.97
C ASP A 65 -12.29 -11.60 -4.19
N ASP A 66 -11.18 -11.17 -4.79
CA ASP A 66 -9.88 -11.04 -4.13
C ASP A 66 -9.95 -10.07 -2.94
N LEU A 67 -10.56 -8.90 -3.15
CA LEU A 67 -10.76 -7.92 -2.08
C LEU A 67 -11.63 -8.45 -0.96
N SER A 68 -12.75 -9.10 -1.26
CA SER A 68 -13.60 -9.68 -0.21
C SER A 68 -12.92 -10.81 0.56
N SER A 69 -12.01 -11.54 -0.08
CA SER A 69 -11.26 -12.64 0.54
C SER A 69 -10.15 -12.14 1.45
N LYS A 70 -9.50 -11.02 1.08
CA LYS A 70 -8.41 -10.41 1.83
C LYS A 70 -8.91 -9.42 2.89
N LEU A 71 -10.02 -8.74 2.63
CA LEU A 71 -10.58 -7.71 3.48
C LEU A 71 -11.66 -8.29 4.38
N SER A 72 -11.26 -8.60 5.62
CA SER A 72 -12.18 -9.13 6.62
C SER A 72 -13.30 -8.13 6.92
N GLY A 73 -14.56 -8.59 6.80
CA GLY A 73 -15.75 -7.77 7.02
C GLY A 73 -16.35 -7.12 5.78
N ALA A 74 -15.78 -7.36 4.59
CA ALA A 74 -16.36 -6.94 3.32
C ALA A 74 -16.76 -8.17 2.51
N SER A 75 -18.03 -8.29 2.12
CA SER A 75 -18.45 -9.30 1.14
C SER A 75 -18.24 -8.78 -0.28
N THR A 76 -18.11 -9.68 -1.26
CA THR A 76 -18.02 -9.35 -2.69
C THR A 76 -19.10 -8.37 -3.13
N LYS A 77 -20.32 -8.55 -2.61
CA LYS A 77 -21.45 -7.63 -2.85
C LYS A 77 -21.17 -6.21 -2.35
N THR A 78 -20.62 -6.09 -1.15
CA THR A 78 -20.24 -4.79 -0.57
C THR A 78 -19.14 -4.13 -1.38
N VAL A 79 -18.14 -4.91 -1.81
CA VAL A 79 -17.05 -4.40 -2.66
C VAL A 79 -17.58 -3.92 -4.01
N LEU A 80 -18.49 -4.67 -4.64
CA LEU A 80 -19.17 -4.25 -5.87
C LEU A 80 -19.95 -2.95 -5.70
N GLU A 81 -20.65 -2.76 -4.58
CA GLU A 81 -21.32 -1.49 -4.29
C GLU A 81 -20.33 -0.34 -4.13
N TRP A 82 -19.20 -0.57 -3.45
CA TRP A 82 -18.14 0.42 -3.35
C TRP A 82 -17.57 0.78 -4.72
N GLN A 83 -17.29 -0.20 -5.57
CA GLN A 83 -16.81 0.02 -6.94
C GLN A 83 -17.83 0.81 -7.78
N LYS A 84 -19.12 0.52 -7.63
CA LYS A 84 -20.18 1.28 -8.32
C LYS A 84 -20.21 2.73 -7.86
N ASN A 85 -20.19 2.97 -6.55
CA ASN A 85 -20.14 4.33 -5.98
C ASN A 85 -18.86 5.06 -6.38
N ALA A 86 -17.73 4.34 -6.42
CA ALA A 86 -16.43 4.82 -6.86
C ALA A 86 -16.44 5.24 -8.33
N LYS A 87 -17.04 4.47 -9.24
CA LYS A 87 -17.22 4.86 -10.65
C LYS A 87 -17.99 6.16 -10.78
N THR A 88 -19.10 6.31 -10.06
CA THR A 88 -19.87 7.56 -10.04
C THR A 88 -19.04 8.75 -9.56
N LEU A 89 -18.08 8.57 -8.66
CA LEU A 89 -17.19 9.63 -8.18
C LEU A 89 -16.06 9.99 -9.16
N ILE A 90 -15.76 9.12 -10.13
CA ILE A 90 -14.76 9.38 -11.18
C ILE A 90 -15.42 10.02 -12.41
N GLU A 91 -16.66 9.64 -12.71
CA GLU A 91 -17.44 10.15 -13.85
C GLU A 91 -18.17 11.47 -13.55
N ALA A 92 -18.22 11.91 -12.30
CA ALA A 92 -18.82 13.18 -11.86
C ALA A 92 -17.82 14.35 -11.85
#